data_AF-A0A260UPF1-F1
#
_entry.id   AF-A0A260UPF1-F1
#
_cell.length_a   1.000
_cell.length_b   1.000
_cell.length_c   1.000
_cell.angle_alpha   90.00
_cell.angle_beta   90.00
_cell.angle_gamma   90.00
#
_symmetry.space_group_name_H-M   'P 1'
#
loop_
_entity.id
_entity.type
_entity.pdbx_description
1 polymer ?
#
loop_
_entity_poly.entity_id
_entity_poly.type
_entity_poly.pdbx_seq_one_letter_code
_entity_poly.pdbx_strand_id
1 'polypeptide(L)'
;MIRPLPAHIDSDHQIITTLIGRATHLPAGDPRARRLATEALALAGAVGLPLLIEEAEGVLGRIDHDTTCLWCNEIPGAQTPTESFWCCN
;
A
#
# COMPACT_ATOMS: atom_id res chain seq x y z
N MET A 1 -25.32 19.88 -29.97
CA MET A 1 -24.19 18.95 -30.20
C MET A 1 -23.58 18.64 -28.85
N ILE A 2 -23.70 17.40 -28.38
CA ILE A 2 -23.07 16.96 -27.13
C ILE A 2 -21.62 16.66 -27.47
N ARG A 3 -20.70 17.40 -26.84
CA ARG A 3 -19.27 17.23 -26.99
C ARG A 3 -18.86 15.99 -26.19
N PRO A 4 -18.18 14.99 -26.76
CA PRO A 4 -17.76 13.82 -25.99
C PRO A 4 -16.73 14.26 -24.95
N LEU A 5 -16.91 13.82 -23.70
CA LEU A 5 -15.88 13.95 -22.66
C LEU A 5 -14.63 13.21 -23.15
N PRO A 6 -13.42 13.80 -23.06
CA PRO A 6 -12.20 13.13 -23.50
C PRO A 6 -11.93 11.89 -22.62
N ALA A 7 -11.14 10.96 -23.15
CA ALA A 7 -10.60 9.80 -22.45
C ALA A 7 -10.14 10.21 -21.04
N HIS A 8 -10.53 9.43 -20.03
CA HIS A 8 -10.41 9.72 -18.62
C HIS A 8 -8.98 10.22 -18.29
N ILE A 9 -8.83 11.52 -18.03
CA ILE A 9 -7.60 12.07 -17.45
C ILE A 9 -7.72 11.79 -15.96
N ASP A 10 -7.03 10.75 -15.49
CA ASP A 10 -6.99 10.47 -14.06
C ASP A 10 -6.30 11.64 -13.35
N SER A 11 -6.93 12.13 -12.29
CA SER A 11 -6.31 13.08 -11.36
C SER A 11 -5.13 12.41 -10.64
N ASP A 12 -4.14 13.21 -10.21
CA ASP A 12 -3.01 12.71 -9.40
C ASP A 12 -3.49 11.87 -8.22
N HIS A 13 -4.57 12.33 -7.56
CA HIS A 13 -5.22 11.59 -6.49
C HIS A 13 -5.67 10.19 -6.93
N GLN A 14 -6.34 10.05 -8.08
CA GLN A 14 -6.82 8.75 -8.58
C GLN A 14 -5.67 7.83 -8.98
N ILE A 15 -4.60 8.37 -9.56
CA ILE A 15 -3.41 7.61 -9.91
C ILE A 15 -2.77 7.05 -8.63
N ILE A 16 -2.56 7.90 -7.63
CA ILE A 16 -1.93 7.53 -6.37
C ILE A 16 -2.78 6.53 -5.60
N THR A 17 -4.08 6.76 -5.43
CA THR A 17 -4.95 5.80 -4.72
C THR A 17 -5.07 4.47 -5.45
N THR A 18 -4.97 4.46 -6.78
CA THR A 18 -4.89 3.21 -7.55
C THR A 18 -3.61 2.44 -7.24
N LEU A 19 -2.46 3.11 -7.14
CA LEU A 19 -1.20 2.47 -6.76
C LEU A 19 -1.25 1.91 -5.34
N ILE A 20 -1.74 2.70 -4.37
CA ILE A 20 -1.92 2.27 -2.97
C ILE A 20 -2.86 1.06 -2.92
N GLY A 21 -4.03 1.16 -3.55
CA GLY A 21 -5.00 0.08 -3.61
C GLY A 21 -4.40 -1.21 -4.19
N ARG A 22 -3.64 -1.12 -5.29
CA ARG A 22 -2.98 -2.29 -5.87
C ARG A 22 -1.91 -2.88 -4.95
N ALA A 23 -1.12 -2.03 -4.27
CA ALA A 23 -0.12 -2.49 -3.31
C ALA A 23 -0.75 -3.24 -2.12
N THR A 24 -1.89 -2.76 -1.61
CA THR A 24 -2.60 -3.38 -0.49
C THR A 24 -3.14 -4.78 -0.82
N HIS A 25 -3.58 -5.01 -2.05
CA HIS A 25 -4.15 -6.31 -2.46
C HIS A 25 -3.10 -7.35 -2.87
N LEU A 26 -1.83 -6.98 -2.99
CA LEU A 26 -0.76 -7.93 -3.27
C LEU A 26 -0.25 -8.59 -1.98
N PRO A 27 0.17 -9.87 -2.04
CA PRO A 27 0.89 -10.51 -0.95
C PRO A 27 2.12 -9.68 -0.58
N ALA A 28 2.41 -9.52 0.71
CA ALA A 28 3.54 -8.71 1.17
C ALA A 28 4.90 -9.19 0.64
N GLY A 29 5.05 -10.50 0.46
CA GLY A 29 6.25 -11.10 -0.17
C GLY A 29 6.38 -10.85 -1.67
N ASP A 30 5.36 -10.32 -2.36
CA ASP A 30 5.46 -9.96 -3.77
C ASP A 30 6.27 -8.65 -3.92
N PRO A 31 7.41 -8.65 -4.63
CA PRO A 31 8.21 -7.45 -4.83
C PRO A 31 7.45 -6.28 -5.46
N ARG A 32 6.34 -6.54 -6.17
CA ARG A 32 5.47 -5.50 -6.73
C ARG A 32 4.74 -4.70 -5.65
N ALA A 33 4.37 -5.31 -4.52
CA ALA A 33 3.64 -4.64 -3.46
C ALA A 33 4.44 -3.44 -2.93
N ARG A 34 5.71 -3.68 -2.56
CA ARG A 34 6.62 -2.63 -2.09
C ARG A 34 6.88 -1.58 -3.17
N ARG A 35 7.17 -2.00 -4.41
CA ARG A 35 7.42 -1.06 -5.51
C ARG A 35 6.25 -0.09 -5.72
N LEU A 36 5.02 -0.60 -5.77
CA LEU A 36 3.83 0.22 -5.97
C LEU A 36 3.58 1.18 -4.79
N ALA A 37 3.76 0.72 -3.55
CA ALA A 37 3.62 1.57 -2.38
C ALA A 37 4.69 2.67 -2.32
N THR A 38 5.94 2.36 -2.68
CA THR A 38 7.03 3.36 -2.79
C THR A 38 6.76 4.37 -3.89
N GLU A 39 6.24 3.94 -5.04
CA GLU A 39 5.87 4.84 -6.14
C GLU A 39 4.72 5.78 -5.71
N ALA A 40 3.69 5.23 -5.05
CA ALA A 40 2.60 6.02 -4.49
C ALA A 40 3.11 7.08 -3.49
N LEU A 41 4.00 6.69 -2.58
CA LEU A 41 4.60 7.59 -1.60
C LEU A 41 5.38 8.73 -2.28
N ALA A 42 6.20 8.41 -3.27
CA ALA A 42 6.97 9.41 -4.01
C ALA A 42 6.07 10.40 -4.75
N LEU A 43 5.02 9.91 -5.41
CA LEU A 43 4.05 10.75 -6.11
C LEU A 43 3.26 11.62 -5.14
N ALA A 44 2.72 11.05 -4.05
CA ALA A 44 2.00 11.79 -3.02
C ALA A 44 2.85 12.90 -2.38
N GLY A 45 4.13 12.62 -2.13
CA GLY A 45 5.10 13.60 -1.67
C GLY A 45 5.33 14.72 -2.69
N ALA A 46 5.47 14.38 -3.97
CA ALA A 46 5.69 15.35 -5.05
C ALA A 46 4.49 16.30 -5.25
N VAL A 47 3.26 15.80 -5.13
CA VAL A 47 2.04 16.62 -5.28
C VAL A 47 1.53 17.21 -3.96
N GLY A 48 2.17 16.89 -2.84
CA GLY A 48 1.85 17.44 -1.52
C GLY A 48 0.47 17.04 -1.01
N LEU A 49 0.12 15.74 -1.08
CA LEU A 49 -1.14 15.18 -0.57
C LEU A 49 -0.90 14.39 0.74
N PRO A 50 -1.00 15.01 1.93
CA PRO A 50 -0.54 14.40 3.19
C PRO A 50 -1.25 13.09 3.55
N LEU A 51 -2.57 13.03 3.32
CA LEU A 51 -3.33 11.82 3.62
C LEU A 51 -2.85 10.62 2.80
N LEU A 52 -2.48 10.83 1.53
CA LEU A 52 -1.99 9.76 0.67
C LEU A 52 -0.55 9.35 0.99
N ILE A 53 0.25 10.26 1.56
CA ILE A 53 1.57 9.95 2.12
C ILE A 53 1.39 8.98 3.29
N GLU A 54 0.54 9.32 4.26
CA GLU A 54 0.25 8.49 5.43
C GLU A 54 -0.28 7.11 5.04
N GLU A 55 -1.19 7.04 4.06
CA GLU A 55 -1.70 5.76 3.56
C GLU A 55 -0.61 4.90 2.90
N ALA A 56 0.24 5.49 2.07
CA ALA A 56 1.34 4.77 1.42
C ALA A 56 2.38 4.27 2.44
N GLU A 57 2.70 5.08 3.46
CA GLU A 57 3.56 4.68 4.59
C GLU A 57 2.94 3.54 5.41
N GLY A 58 1.63 3.60 5.67
CA GLY A 58 0.89 2.53 6.34
C GLY A 58 0.98 1.21 5.58
N VAL A 59 0.85 1.23 4.26
CA VAL A 59 1.01 0.03 3.42
C VAL A 59 2.45 -0.49 3.46
N LEU A 60 3.46 0.37 3.40
CA LEU A 60 4.87 -0.04 3.53
C LEU A 60 5.13 -0.70 4.90
N GLY A 61 4.60 -0.10 5.98
CA GLY A 61 4.68 -0.63 7.33
C GLY A 61 4.04 -2.01 7.47
N ARG A 62 2.86 -2.21 6.86
CA ARG A 62 2.22 -3.54 6.77
C ARG A 62 3.11 -4.52 6.02
N ILE A 63 3.66 -4.16 4.86
CA ILE A 63 4.52 -5.07 4.08
C ILE A 63 5.78 -5.45 4.88
N ASP A 64 6.42 -4.49 5.53
CA ASP A 64 7.56 -4.74 6.41
C ASP A 64 7.18 -5.68 7.55
N HIS A 65 6.01 -5.46 8.16
CA HIS A 65 5.50 -6.34 9.20
C HIS A 65 5.25 -7.78 8.69
N ASP A 66 4.44 -7.94 7.65
CA ASP A 66 4.03 -9.24 7.12
C ASP A 66 5.22 -10.07 6.64
N THR A 67 6.25 -9.43 6.07
CA THR A 67 7.46 -10.14 5.59
C THR A 67 8.46 -10.48 6.69
N THR A 68 8.38 -9.86 7.86
CA THR A 68 9.31 -10.09 8.98
C THR A 68 8.69 -10.82 10.16
N CYS A 69 7.36 -10.74 10.32
CA CYS A 69 6.64 -11.36 11.41
C CYS A 69 6.59 -12.88 11.20
N LEU A 70 7.25 -13.61 12.10
CA LEU A 70 7.29 -15.07 12.06
C LEU A 70 5.90 -15.70 12.24
N TRP A 71 5.05 -15.05 13.04
CA TRP A 71 3.68 -15.52 13.28
C TRP A 71 2.77 -15.28 12.06
N CYS A 72 2.84 -14.11 11.42
CA CYS A 72 2.11 -13.86 10.17
C CYS A 72 2.61 -14.74 9.01
N ASN A 73 3.87 -15.17 9.05
CA ASN A 73 4.45 -16.13 8.10
C ASN A 73 4.19 -17.60 8.48
N GLU A 74 3.32 -17.86 9.46
CA GLU A 74 2.89 -19.22 9.86
C GLU A 74 4.06 -20.13 10.29
N ILE A 75 5.15 -19.55 10.79
CA ILE A 75 6.31 -20.34 11.24
C ILE A 75 5.92 -21.12 12.51
N PRO A 76 6.04 -22.46 12.52
CA PRO A 76 5.67 -23.28 13.67
C PRO A 76 6.40 -22.87 14.95
N GLY A 77 5.65 -22.67 16.03
CA GLY A 77 6.19 -22.26 17.34
C GLY A 77 6.44 -20.76 17.50
N ALA A 78 6.15 -19.93 16.48
CA ALA A 78 6.13 -18.49 16.63
C ALA A 78 5.00 -18.07 17.57
N GLN A 79 5.34 -17.33 18.63
CA GLN A 79 4.35 -16.75 19.54
C GLN A 79 3.62 -15.59 18.85
N THR A 80 2.31 -15.45 19.09
CA THR A 80 1.54 -14.29 18.63
C THR A 80 2.08 -13.02 19.29
N PRO A 81 2.56 -12.02 18.52
CA PRO A 81 3.02 -10.77 19.09
C PRO A 81 1.82 -9.97 19.63
N THR A 82 1.75 -9.79 20.94
CA THR A 82 0.61 -9.09 21.60
C THR A 82 0.55 -7.58 21.30
N GLU A 83 1.61 -7.00 20.72
CA GLU A 83 1.73 -5.56 20.45
C GLU A 83 1.56 -5.18 18.97
N SER A 84 1.42 -6.16 18.06
CA SER A 84 1.29 -5.85 16.64
C SER A 84 -0.16 -5.72 16.22
N PHE A 85 -0.58 -4.50 15.90
CA PHE A 85 -1.89 -4.20 15.30
C PHE A 85 -2.18 -5.01 14.02
N TRP A 86 -1.14 -5.39 13.28
CA TRP A 86 -1.25 -6.10 12.00
C TRP A 86 -1.40 -7.62 12.16
N CYS A 87 -1.16 -8.16 13.36
CA CYS A 87 -1.24 -9.59 13.62
C CYS A 87 -2.69 -10.03 13.92
N CYS A 88 -3.42 -10.52 12.90
CA CYS A 88 -4.82 -10.95 13.02
C CYS A 88 -5.14 -12.41 12.62
N ASN A 89 -4.13 -13.24 12.32
CA ASN A 89 -4.31 -14.69 12.05
C ASN A 89 -4.99 -15.47 13.17
#